data_AF-A0ABD4B853-F1
#
_entry.id   AF-A0ABD4B853-F1
#
_cell.length_a   1.000
_cell.length_b   1.000
_cell.length_c   1.000
_cell.angle_alpha   90.00
_cell.angle_beta   90.00
_cell.angle_gamma   90.00
#
_symmetry.space_group_name_H-M   'P 1'
#
loop_
_entity.id
_entity.type
_entity.pdbx_description
1 polymer ?
#
loop_
_entity_poly.entity_id
_entity_poly.type
_entity_poly.pdbx_seq_one_letter_code
_entity_poly.pdbx_strand_id
1 'polypeptide(L)'
;MLQIHATTISAIVKHGRKPHMREVIIDTNDREASCLSEGKFASVFAQCPDAMIIASLADGHIMDANAAFVERTGLALDEVIGKTPTELDLWAVPGIGPKVLQQLQTGNIHNLEIPFRRKNGETFSGLMSAQPFDQSSTPAVLVIVRDMGVSVF
;
A
#
# COMPACT_ATOMS: atom_id res chain seq x y z
N MET A 1 -19.05 -12.92 24.56
CA MET A 1 -20.27 -13.11 23.76
C MET A 1 -20.01 -12.45 22.41
N LEU A 2 -19.55 -13.20 21.41
CA LEU A 2 -19.38 -12.70 20.03
C LEU A 2 -20.66 -13.05 19.25
N GLN A 3 -21.35 -12.03 18.72
CA GLN A 3 -22.46 -12.22 17.77
C GLN A 3 -21.88 -12.55 16.39
N ILE A 4 -22.06 -13.80 15.95
CA ILE A 4 -21.80 -14.20 14.57
C ILE A 4 -23.08 -13.88 13.79
N HIS A 5 -23.06 -12.86 12.94
CA HIS A 5 -24.16 -12.58 12.02
C HIS A 5 -24.13 -13.63 10.89
N ALA A 6 -24.79 -14.77 11.10
CA ALA A 6 -24.99 -15.78 10.08
C ALA A 6 -26.28 -15.47 9.29
N THR A 7 -26.18 -15.23 7.99
CA THR A 7 -27.35 -15.10 7.12
C THR A 7 -27.79 -16.48 6.66
N THR A 8 -28.94 -16.97 7.16
CA THR A 8 -29.51 -18.25 6.75
C THR A 8 -30.24 -18.10 5.41
N ILE A 9 -29.77 -18.76 4.35
CA ILE A 9 -30.49 -18.87 3.07
C ILE A 9 -31.11 -20.28 2.97
N SER A 10 -32.43 -20.37 2.83
CA SER A 10 -33.13 -21.65 2.66
C SER A 10 -33.02 -22.13 1.21
N ALA A 11 -32.33 -23.25 0.96
CA ALA A 11 -32.28 -23.87 -0.37
C ALA A 11 -33.15 -25.14 -0.41
N ILE A 12 -34.09 -25.23 -1.36
CA ILE A 12 -34.89 -26.44 -1.58
C ILE A 12 -34.10 -27.40 -2.48
N VAL A 13 -33.56 -28.47 -1.90
CA VAL A 13 -32.89 -29.54 -2.67
C VAL A 13 -33.94 -30.59 -3.05
N LYS A 14 -34.20 -30.77 -4.36
CA LYS A 14 -35.11 -31.81 -4.85
C LYS A 14 -34.41 -33.17 -4.87
N HIS A 15 -34.77 -34.07 -3.96
CA HIS A 15 -34.40 -35.48 -4.02
C HIS A 15 -35.67 -36.35 -3.91
N GLY A 16 -36.20 -36.81 -5.05
CA GLY A 16 -37.42 -37.63 -5.12
C GLY A 16 -38.74 -36.88 -4.84
N ARG A 17 -39.84 -37.64 -4.69
CA ARG A 17 -41.25 -37.16 -4.58
C ARG A 17 -41.59 -36.38 -3.29
N LYS A 18 -40.63 -36.04 -2.44
CA LYS A 18 -40.86 -35.26 -1.20
C LYS A 18 -39.80 -34.16 -1.06
N PRO A 19 -40.17 -32.86 -1.02
CA PRO A 19 -39.20 -31.80 -0.77
C PRO A 19 -38.69 -31.88 0.68
N HIS A 20 -37.37 -31.90 0.86
CA HIS A 20 -36.72 -31.79 2.16
C HIS A 20 -36.01 -30.44 2.25
N MET A 21 -36.31 -29.68 3.30
CA MET A 21 -35.61 -28.43 3.61
C MET A 21 -34.29 -28.79 4.31
N ARG A 22 -33.15 -28.41 3.71
CA ARG A 22 -31.86 -28.43 4.40
C ARG A 22 -31.39 -26.99 4.60
N GLU A 23 -31.04 -26.67 5.83
CA GLU A 23 -30.28 -25.47 6.12
C GLU A 23 -28.84 -25.69 5.68
N VAL A 24 -28.33 -24.81 4.82
CA VAL A 24 -26.92 -24.79 4.45
C VAL A 24 -26.35 -23.51 5.05
N ILE A 25 -25.42 -23.67 5.99
CA ILE A 25 -24.64 -22.56 6.54
C ILE A 25 -23.47 -22.37 5.57
N ILE A 26 -23.57 -21.37 4.70
CA ILE A 26 -22.46 -20.91 3.86
C ILE A 26 -21.90 -19.69 4.57
N ASP A 27 -20.62 -19.75 4.93
CA ASP A 27 -19.91 -18.60 5.48
C ASP A 27 -19.51 -17.66 4.34
N THR A 28 -20.34 -16.64 4.09
CA THR A 28 -20.11 -15.62 3.04
C THR A 28 -19.47 -14.34 3.59
N ASN A 29 -19.41 -14.14 4.90
CA ASN A 29 -19.14 -12.83 5.48
C ASN A 29 -17.64 -12.44 5.42
N ASP A 30 -16.74 -13.40 5.68
CA ASP A 30 -15.31 -13.11 5.78
C ASP A 30 -14.66 -12.86 4.42
N ARG A 31 -15.08 -13.60 3.38
CA ARG A 31 -14.53 -13.47 2.02
C ARG A 31 -14.98 -12.20 1.32
N GLU A 32 -16.26 -11.85 1.45
CA GLU A 32 -16.79 -10.64 0.84
C GLU A 32 -16.21 -9.39 1.51
N ALA A 33 -16.09 -9.37 2.85
CA ALA A 33 -15.50 -8.26 3.58
C ALA A 33 -14.02 -8.05 3.24
N SER A 34 -13.21 -9.13 3.15
CA SER A 34 -11.79 -9.05 2.74
C SER A 34 -11.66 -8.53 1.31
N CYS A 35 -12.44 -9.07 0.39
CA CYS A 35 -12.43 -8.66 -1.02
C CYS A 35 -12.87 -7.19 -1.18
N LEU A 36 -13.87 -6.74 -0.42
CA LEU A 36 -14.32 -5.35 -0.40
C LEU A 36 -13.25 -4.41 0.18
N SER A 37 -12.52 -4.81 1.23
CA SER A 37 -11.45 -3.96 1.78
C SER A 37 -10.24 -3.91 0.87
N GLU A 38 -9.84 -5.03 0.28
CA GLU A 38 -8.74 -5.12 -0.68
C GLU A 38 -9.05 -4.28 -1.94
N GLY A 39 -10.27 -4.41 -2.48
CA GLY A 39 -10.72 -3.63 -3.62
C GLY A 39 -10.77 -2.13 -3.34
N LYS A 40 -11.21 -1.72 -2.14
CA LYS A 40 -11.18 -0.31 -1.72
C LYS A 40 -9.77 0.22 -1.59
N PHE A 41 -8.86 -0.53 -0.97
CA PHE A 41 -7.46 -0.13 -0.84
C PHE A 41 -6.79 -0.01 -2.20
N ALA A 42 -6.91 -1.02 -3.06
CA ALA A 42 -6.36 -1.00 -4.42
C ALA A 42 -6.87 0.21 -5.23
N SER A 43 -8.17 0.52 -5.10
CA SER A 43 -8.78 1.66 -5.74
C SER A 43 -8.23 3.00 -5.24
N VAL A 44 -8.08 3.18 -3.92
CA VAL A 44 -7.51 4.40 -3.33
C VAL A 44 -6.03 4.54 -3.67
N PHE A 45 -5.26 3.46 -3.56
CA PHE A 45 -3.83 3.43 -3.86
C PHE A 45 -3.58 3.82 -5.31
N ALA A 46 -4.31 3.22 -6.26
CA ALA A 46 -4.16 3.48 -7.68
C ALA A 46 -4.60 4.89 -8.10
N GLN A 47 -5.64 5.45 -7.46
CA GLN A 47 -6.20 6.77 -7.83
C GLN A 47 -5.66 7.93 -7.00
N CYS A 48 -4.82 7.68 -5.99
CA CYS A 48 -4.25 8.77 -5.20
C CYS A 48 -3.34 9.65 -6.07
N PRO A 49 -3.50 11.00 -6.04
CA PRO A 49 -2.66 11.90 -6.83
C PRO A 49 -1.25 12.09 -6.25
N ASP A 50 -1.05 11.72 -4.99
CA ASP A 50 0.26 11.73 -4.34
C ASP A 50 1.01 10.43 -4.67
N ALA A 51 2.33 10.51 -4.80
CA ALA A 51 3.15 9.34 -5.08
C ALA A 51 3.13 8.39 -3.87
N MET A 52 2.78 7.13 -4.10
CA MET A 52 2.72 6.12 -3.05
C MET A 52 3.58 4.91 -3.39
N ILE A 53 4.28 4.39 -2.38
CA ILE A 53 4.96 3.11 -2.45
C ILE A 53 4.65 2.28 -1.21
N ILE A 54 4.66 0.97 -1.38
CA ILE A 54 4.76 0.00 -0.29
C ILE A 54 6.18 -0.55 -0.34
N ALA A 55 6.89 -0.50 0.77
CA ALA A 55 8.24 -1.05 0.88
C ALA A 55 8.36 -1.98 2.08
N SER A 56 9.31 -2.91 2.00
CA SER A 56 9.71 -3.74 3.13
C SER A 56 10.29 -2.87 4.25
N LEU A 57 9.83 -3.07 5.48
CA LEU A 57 10.38 -2.34 6.63
C LEU A 57 11.78 -2.84 7.03
N ALA A 58 12.12 -4.08 6.66
CA ALA A 58 13.38 -4.69 7.04
C ALA A 58 14.58 -4.08 6.31
N ASP A 59 14.41 -3.79 5.01
CA ASP A 59 15.50 -3.44 4.10
C ASP A 59 15.16 -2.33 3.11
N GLY A 60 13.90 -1.87 3.06
CA GLY A 60 13.47 -0.74 2.24
C GLY A 60 13.25 -1.05 0.77
N HIS A 61 13.27 -2.33 0.36
CA HIS A 61 12.96 -2.69 -1.02
C HIS A 61 11.49 -2.41 -1.34
N ILE A 62 11.24 -1.77 -2.48
CA ILE A 62 9.90 -1.43 -2.94
C ILE A 62 9.19 -2.69 -3.41
N MET A 63 8.01 -2.93 -2.84
CA MET A 63 7.14 -4.07 -3.14
C MET A 63 6.02 -3.67 -4.11
N ASP A 64 5.56 -2.42 -4.03
CA ASP A 64 4.51 -1.88 -4.89
C ASP A 64 4.63 -0.36 -5.01
N ALA A 65 4.12 0.21 -6.10
CA ALA A 65 4.07 1.64 -6.36
C ALA A 65 2.83 2.01 -7.19
N ASN A 66 2.20 3.14 -6.88
CA ASN A 66 1.04 3.60 -7.63
C ASN A 66 1.40 4.34 -8.94
N ALA A 67 0.39 4.62 -9.76
CA ALA A 67 0.58 5.35 -11.02
C ALA A 67 1.19 6.74 -10.81
N ALA A 68 0.77 7.46 -9.77
CA ALA A 68 1.32 8.77 -9.45
C ALA A 68 2.83 8.73 -9.13
N PHE A 69 3.34 7.66 -8.49
CA PHE A 69 4.77 7.49 -8.28
C PHE A 69 5.54 7.40 -9.60
N VAL A 70 5.04 6.59 -10.55
CA VAL A 70 5.65 6.42 -11.88
C VAL A 70 5.65 7.75 -12.63
N GLU A 71 4.52 8.46 -12.64
CA GLU A 71 4.39 9.77 -13.29
C GLU A 71 5.31 10.83 -12.68
N ARG A 72 5.43 10.87 -11.35
CA ARG A 72 6.26 11.86 -10.64
C ARG A 72 7.75 11.57 -10.77
N THR A 73 8.17 10.33 -10.66
CA THR A 73 9.60 9.98 -10.67
C THR A 73 10.13 9.76 -12.08
N GLY A 74 9.28 9.38 -13.03
CA GLY A 74 9.65 8.96 -14.37
C GLY A 74 10.26 7.55 -14.43
N LEU A 75 10.19 6.79 -13.34
CA LEU A 75 10.67 5.40 -13.27
C LEU A 75 9.52 4.44 -13.56
N ALA A 76 9.74 3.49 -14.47
CA ALA A 76 8.75 2.45 -14.75
C ALA A 76 8.67 1.45 -13.59
N LEU A 77 7.50 0.83 -13.39
CA LEU A 77 7.27 -0.06 -12.24
C LEU A 77 8.25 -1.24 -12.20
N ASP A 78 8.58 -1.82 -13.35
CA ASP A 78 9.55 -2.91 -13.50
C ASP A 78 10.99 -2.50 -13.16
N GLU A 79 11.34 -1.22 -13.28
CA GLU A 79 12.63 -0.69 -12.85
C GLU A 79 12.71 -0.48 -11.33
N VAL A 80 11.55 -0.41 -10.65
CA VAL A 80 11.39 0.06 -9.27
C VAL A 80 11.23 -1.11 -8.29
N ILE A 81 10.44 -2.13 -8.66
CA ILE A 81 10.17 -3.27 -7.78
C ILE A 81 11.47 -3.99 -7.41
N GLY A 82 11.62 -4.29 -6.12
CA GLY A 82 12.79 -4.99 -5.59
C GLY A 82 14.03 -4.11 -5.42
N LYS A 83 13.91 -2.78 -5.61
CA LYS A 83 14.99 -1.81 -5.33
C LYS A 83 14.61 -0.87 -4.21
N THR A 84 15.61 -0.30 -3.56
CA THR A 84 15.45 0.75 -2.56
C THR A 84 15.40 2.13 -3.22
N PRO A 85 14.77 3.15 -2.59
CA PRO A 85 14.85 4.52 -3.07
C PRO A 85 16.30 5.06 -3.19
N THR A 86 17.23 4.49 -2.43
CA THR A 86 18.66 4.82 -2.49
C THR A 86 19.32 4.28 -3.75
N GLU A 87 19.04 3.02 -4.13
CA GLU A 87 19.56 2.42 -5.36
C GLU A 87 18.98 3.07 -6.62
N LEU A 88 17.77 3.64 -6.51
CA LEU A 88 17.09 4.39 -7.56
C LEU A 88 17.53 5.87 -7.65
N ASP A 89 18.46 6.32 -6.79
CA ASP A 89 18.93 7.71 -6.70
C ASP A 89 17.78 8.73 -6.53
N LEU A 90 16.72 8.36 -5.78
CA LEU A 90 15.55 9.21 -5.55
C LEU A 90 15.77 10.29 -4.49
N TRP A 91 16.83 10.18 -3.70
CA TRP A 91 17.16 11.17 -2.67
C TRP A 91 18.07 12.25 -3.28
N ALA A 92 17.66 13.52 -3.22
CA ALA A 92 18.58 14.60 -3.58
C ALA A 92 19.64 14.86 -2.49
N VAL A 93 19.43 14.33 -1.28
CA VAL A 93 20.39 14.40 -0.17
C VAL A 93 21.18 13.08 -0.06
N PRO A 94 22.51 13.10 -0.30
CA PRO A 94 23.33 11.91 -0.16
C PRO A 94 23.28 11.32 1.26
N GLY A 95 23.15 10.00 1.36
CA GLY A 95 23.22 9.26 2.63
C GLY A 95 21.99 9.40 3.55
N ILE A 96 20.90 10.02 3.09
CA ILE A 96 19.69 10.15 3.90
C ILE A 96 18.87 8.85 3.97
N GLY A 97 18.91 8.02 2.93
CA GLY A 97 18.14 6.77 2.85
C GLY A 97 18.28 5.84 4.07
N PRO A 98 19.51 5.49 4.50
CA PRO A 98 19.70 4.67 5.70
C PRO A 98 19.11 5.28 6.98
N LYS A 99 19.17 6.61 7.12
CA LYS A 99 18.61 7.32 8.28
C LYS A 99 17.09 7.27 8.28
N VAL A 100 16.46 7.46 7.11
CA VAL A 100 15.02 7.34 6.93
C VAL A 100 14.55 5.92 7.26
N LEU A 101 15.22 4.89 6.73
CA LEU A 101 14.89 3.49 7.03
C LEU A 101 15.02 3.19 8.52
N GLN A 102 16.11 3.61 9.16
CA GLN A 102 16.30 3.43 10.60
C GLN A 102 15.20 4.09 11.42
N GLN A 103 14.79 5.31 11.05
CA GLN A 103 13.68 6.00 11.72
C GLN A 103 12.37 5.20 11.59
N LEU A 104 12.07 4.69 10.39
CA LEU A 104 10.86 3.89 10.14
C LEU A 104 10.84 2.56 10.92
N GLN A 105 12.00 1.95 11.15
CA GLN A 105 12.11 0.74 11.97
C GLN A 105 11.73 0.99 13.45
N THR A 106 11.81 2.23 13.91
CA THR A 106 11.51 2.63 15.29
C THR A 106 10.19 3.38 15.46
N GLY A 107 9.51 3.72 14.37
CA GLY A 107 8.31 4.55 14.43
C GLY A 107 7.81 4.98 13.05
N ASN A 108 7.18 6.15 12.99
CA ASN A 108 6.64 6.71 11.76
C ASN A 108 7.28 8.05 11.41
N ILE A 109 7.04 8.50 10.18
CA ILE A 109 7.43 9.81 9.68
C ILE A 109 6.16 10.56 9.33
N HIS A 110 6.05 11.80 9.81
CA HIS A 110 4.93 12.69 9.50
C HIS A 110 5.47 13.98 8.90
N ASN A 111 5.04 14.28 7.68
CA ASN A 111 5.29 15.55 7.00
C ASN A 111 6.77 15.98 7.01
N LEU A 112 7.69 15.05 6.77
CA LEU A 112 9.10 15.35 6.60
C LEU A 112 9.32 15.97 5.22
N GLU A 113 9.67 17.24 5.20
CA GLU A 113 10.09 17.91 3.97
C GLU A 113 11.52 17.49 3.62
N ILE A 114 11.69 16.92 2.42
CA ILE A 114 12.97 16.42 1.94
C ILE A 114 13.04 16.57 0.42
N PRO A 115 14.18 16.99 -0.15
CA PRO A 115 14.30 17.09 -1.59
C PRO A 115 14.50 15.70 -2.21
N PHE A 116 13.68 15.42 -3.22
CA PHE A 116 13.73 14.21 -4.04
C PHE A 116 14.30 14.52 -5.41
N ARG A 117 14.75 13.48 -6.11
CA ARG A 117 15.28 13.54 -7.47
C ARG A 117 14.44 12.65 -8.39
N ARG A 118 14.15 13.15 -9.59
CA ARG A 118 13.49 12.41 -10.67
C ARG A 118 14.52 11.72 -11.57
N LYS A 119 14.08 10.77 -12.39
CA LYS A 119 14.93 10.06 -13.37
C LYS A 119 15.66 11.02 -14.35
N ASN A 120 15.04 12.15 -14.68
CA ASN A 120 15.63 13.18 -15.55
C ASN A 120 16.66 14.08 -14.85
N GLY A 121 16.90 13.89 -13.54
CA GLY A 121 17.82 14.67 -12.73
C GLY A 121 17.21 15.90 -12.05
N GLU A 122 15.98 16.29 -12.40
CA GLU A 122 15.28 17.40 -11.74
C GLU A 122 15.00 17.07 -10.27
N THR A 123 15.10 18.07 -9.41
CA THR A 123 14.78 17.96 -7.99
C THR A 123 13.48 18.68 -7.68
N PHE A 124 12.78 18.16 -6.67
CA PHE A 124 11.55 18.77 -6.14
C PHE A 124 11.51 18.60 -4.63
N SER A 125 10.83 19.52 -3.94
CA SER A 125 10.57 19.37 -2.51
C SER A 125 9.39 18.42 -2.33
N GLY A 126 9.60 17.33 -1.60
CA GLY A 126 8.54 16.39 -1.27
C GLY A 126 8.21 16.42 0.21
N LEU A 127 6.93 16.49 0.53
CA LEU A 127 6.42 16.28 1.87
C LEU A 127 6.14 14.79 2.05
N MET A 128 7.03 14.10 2.76
CA MET A 128 6.99 12.66 2.97
C MET A 128 6.31 12.32 4.29
N SER A 129 5.33 11.42 4.22
CA SER A 129 4.77 10.73 5.39
C SER A 129 4.88 9.23 5.18
N ALA A 130 5.20 8.49 6.23
CA ALA A 130 5.40 7.05 6.15
C ALA A 130 4.96 6.34 7.44
N GLN A 131 4.16 5.29 7.26
CA GLN A 131 3.49 4.58 8.34
C GLN A 131 3.75 3.07 8.21
N PRO A 132 4.45 2.46 9.17
CA PRO A 132 4.58 1.01 9.23
C PRO A 132 3.23 0.31 9.44
N PHE A 133 3.06 -0.86 8.84
CA PHE A 133 1.90 -1.72 9.01
C PHE A 133 2.28 -3.20 8.83
N ASP A 134 1.45 -4.10 9.36
CA ASP A 134 1.65 -5.55 9.18
C ASP A 134 0.88 -6.04 7.96
N GLN A 135 1.58 -6.53 6.95
CA GLN A 135 1.00 -7.19 5.78
C GLN A 135 1.09 -8.71 5.96
N SER A 136 0.01 -9.38 6.35
CA SER A 136 0.00 -10.84 6.56
C SER A 136 1.18 -11.33 7.43
N SER A 137 1.45 -10.62 8.53
CA SER A 137 2.59 -10.85 9.44
C SER A 137 4.00 -10.52 8.89
N THR A 138 4.09 -9.86 7.74
CA THR A 138 5.34 -9.29 7.20
C THR A 138 5.36 -7.78 7.44
N PRO A 139 6.36 -7.23 8.16
CA PRO A 139 6.47 -5.80 8.39
C PRO A 139 6.71 -5.01 7.09
N ALA A 140 5.79 -4.12 6.77
CA ALA A 140 5.84 -3.24 5.61
C ALA A 140 5.67 -1.77 6.02
N VAL A 141 5.93 -0.86 5.10
CA VAL A 141 5.70 0.57 5.28
C VAL A 141 4.98 1.14 4.07
N LEU A 142 3.90 1.88 4.33
CA LEU A 142 3.26 2.73 3.33
C LEU A 142 3.94 4.09 3.36
N VAL A 143 4.47 4.52 2.23
CA VAL A 143 5.08 5.85 2.07
C VAL A 143 4.23 6.66 1.09
N ILE A 144 3.96 7.90 1.47
CA ILE A 144 3.24 8.88 0.65
C ILE A 144 4.15 10.11 0.50
N VAL A 145 4.36 10.56 -0.72
CA VAL A 145 5.13 11.76 -1.04
C VAL A 145 4.24 12.72 -1.82
N ARG A 146 3.99 13.88 -1.22
CA ARG A 146 3.35 15.00 -1.89
C ARG A 146 4.40 15.93 -2.48
N ASP A 147 4.27 16.22 -3.76
CA ASP A 147 5.10 17.21 -4.44
C ASP A 147 4.68 18.63 -4.01
N MET A 148 5.60 19.39 -3.44
CA MET A 148 5.40 20.78 -3.04
C MET A 148 5.93 21.78 -4.09
N GLY A 149 6.46 21.28 -5.21
CA GLY A 149 7.07 22.06 -6.27
C GLY A 149 8.57 22.27 -6.10
N VAL A 150 9.11 23.23 -6.83
CA VAL A 150 10.54 23.57 -6.81
C VAL A 150 10.82 24.42 -5.57
N SER A 151 11.68 23.94 -4.68
CA SER A 151 12.26 24.78 -3.64
C SER A 151 13.19 25.81 -4.28
N VAL A 152 12.80 27.08 -4.22
CA VAL A 152 13.71 28.22 -4.37
C VAL A 152 14.47 28.39 -3.05
N PHE A 153 15.62 27.72 -2.94
CA PHE A 153 16.63 28.05 -1.93
C PHE A 153 17.80 28.78 -2.59
#